data_AF-A0A1F3E9W4-F1
#
_entry.id   AF-A0A1F3E9W4-F1
#
_cell.length_a   1.000
_cell.length_b   1.000
_cell.length_c   1.000
_cell.angle_alpha   90.00
_cell.angle_beta   90.00
_cell.angle_gamma   90.00
#
_symmetry.space_group_name_H-M   'P 1'
#
loop_
_entity.id
_entity.type
_entity.pdbx_description
1 polymer ?
#
loop_
_entity_poly.entity_id
_entity_poly.type
_entity_poly.pdbx_seq_one_letter_code
_entity_poly.pdbx_strand_id
1 'polypeptide(L)'
;MQIKDHLILRTIFSDRDEEIITEINDKILNSSITPKRIENYMIQIIELLHKGLKIDTVQFINNIFFDFYIIRENIIPHKTRIYKLLVDIGKYEENSLDEQTHLINTYRNIVSDLFDPYINLLVATIQFIEGTFISMQETNLGLGERNKYEFVKSRLNKTNLLEGYSPIVRNAISHTGTEGIIYENNEIIFRNIKRGTPPKIDIEKWTNETLRIKTLELMDFIHAIDNCIEIIGFDTTEIIKANNSLSTKFLDEIISKEQRFGILDDLDNKIKKIVNFKAFDNKTKLNLLSQIFFSECKKRKIEIKSIRFNDELKLVCIEVPWTQIDTSNDTEIINKSLNLIRYGTIAIILYKFNYNKYLIGEPKEVDKDFIAVEIDGKDLEEYVKEEIGLYDLLNDNKIFINNKKIEVSVDFDKLKELEYLSTERRFPKKKR
;
A
#
# COMPACT_ATOMS: atom_id res chain seq x y z
N MET A 1 8.97 24.46 18.51
CA MET A 1 9.83 23.97 17.41
C MET A 1 8.98 24.08 16.15
N GLN A 2 9.33 24.97 15.22
CA GLN A 2 8.42 25.45 14.18
C GLN A 2 8.30 24.40 13.06
N ILE A 3 7.08 24.15 12.58
CA ILE A 3 6.75 23.26 11.44
C ILE A 3 7.66 23.49 10.22
N LYS A 4 8.18 24.72 10.08
CA LYS A 4 9.19 25.13 9.09
C LYS A 4 10.49 24.33 9.14
N ASP A 5 10.99 23.99 10.33
CA ASP A 5 12.27 23.28 10.48
C ASP A 5 12.15 21.81 10.08
N HIS A 6 10.94 21.24 10.09
CA HIS A 6 10.67 19.89 9.59
C HIS A 6 10.39 19.84 8.08
N LEU A 7 9.75 20.87 7.52
CA LEU A 7 9.44 20.95 6.08
C LEU A 7 10.71 21.11 5.22
N ILE A 8 11.75 21.77 5.73
CA ILE A 8 12.98 22.06 4.97
C ILE A 8 13.93 20.84 4.87
N LEU A 9 13.77 19.82 5.73
CA LEU A 9 14.77 18.76 5.88
C LEU A 9 14.47 17.44 5.15
N ARG A 10 13.29 17.21 4.57
CA ARG A 10 12.95 15.91 3.94
C ARG A 10 11.95 15.96 2.77
N THR A 11 12.03 16.97 1.90
CA THR A 11 11.51 16.82 0.53
C THR A 11 12.50 15.98 -0.26
N ILE A 12 12.47 14.66 -0.08
CA ILE A 12 13.13 13.75 -1.02
C ILE A 12 12.09 13.55 -2.12
N PHE A 13 12.17 14.35 -3.19
CA PHE A 13 11.72 13.81 -4.47
C PHE A 13 12.49 12.49 -4.65
N SER A 14 11.87 11.44 -5.19
CA SER A 14 12.72 10.34 -5.63
C SER A 14 13.78 10.94 -6.57
N ASP A 15 15.05 10.50 -6.53
CA ASP A 15 16.11 11.08 -7.39
C ASP A 15 15.66 11.15 -8.86
N ARG A 16 14.76 10.24 -9.25
CA ARG A 16 14.07 10.17 -10.53
C ARG A 16 13.00 11.24 -10.76
N ASP A 17 12.18 11.58 -9.76
CA ASP A 17 11.25 12.71 -9.82
C ASP A 17 12.02 14.03 -9.91
N GLU A 18 13.15 14.16 -9.20
CA GLU A 18 14.00 15.37 -9.21
C GLU A 18 14.64 15.62 -10.59
N GLU A 19 15.21 14.59 -11.21
CA GLU A 19 15.74 14.65 -12.59
C GLU A 19 14.64 14.97 -13.61
N ILE A 20 13.49 14.31 -13.51
CA ILE A 20 12.36 14.51 -14.43
C ILE A 20 11.74 15.90 -14.24
N ILE A 21 11.60 16.40 -13.02
CA ILE A 21 11.09 17.75 -12.72
C ILE A 21 12.06 18.80 -13.23
N THR A 22 13.37 18.60 -13.08
CA THR A 22 14.39 19.49 -13.64
C THR A 22 14.29 19.53 -15.17
N GLU A 23 14.17 18.36 -15.81
CA GLU A 23 14.02 18.27 -17.27
C GLU A 23 12.68 18.86 -17.79
N ILE A 24 11.59 18.71 -17.03
CA ILE A 24 10.27 19.31 -17.29
C ILE A 24 10.35 20.84 -17.12
N ASN A 25 11.01 21.34 -16.08
CA ASN A 25 11.16 22.77 -15.83
C ASN A 25 11.98 23.46 -16.90
N ASP A 26 13.11 22.86 -17.29
CA ASP A 26 13.97 23.39 -18.34
C ASP A 26 13.29 23.44 -19.71
N LYS A 27 12.27 22.59 -19.95
CA LYS A 27 11.60 22.44 -21.26
C LYS A 27 10.21 23.07 -21.35
N ILE A 28 9.44 23.11 -20.27
CA ILE A 28 8.06 23.58 -20.29
C ILE A 28 7.97 25.07 -19.99
N LEU A 29 8.89 25.67 -19.21
CA LEU A 29 8.86 27.11 -18.92
C LEU A 29 10.14 27.62 -18.20
N ASN A 30 10.73 28.73 -18.68
CA ASN A 30 11.61 29.62 -17.88
C ASN A 30 10.86 30.33 -16.72
N SER A 31 9.59 30.02 -16.48
CA SER A 31 8.82 30.55 -15.36
C SER A 31 9.06 29.70 -14.12
N SER A 32 9.52 30.37 -13.08
CA SER A 32 9.64 29.88 -11.71
C SER A 32 8.43 29.05 -11.26
N ILE A 33 8.49 27.72 -11.38
CA ILE A 33 7.95 26.85 -10.32
C ILE A 33 8.63 27.34 -9.07
N THR A 34 7.90 28.11 -8.26
CA THR A 34 8.48 28.61 -7.03
C THR A 34 8.25 27.51 -6.01
N PRO A 35 9.29 26.96 -5.36
CA PRO A 35 9.13 26.03 -4.23
C PRO A 35 8.09 26.51 -3.20
N LYS A 36 7.93 27.84 -3.10
CA LYS A 36 6.92 28.55 -2.33
C LYS A 36 5.46 28.19 -2.64
N ARG A 37 5.10 27.86 -3.90
CA ARG A 37 3.72 27.46 -4.26
C ARG A 37 3.41 26.05 -3.74
N ILE A 38 4.31 25.10 -3.99
CA ILE A 38 4.20 23.73 -3.46
C ILE A 38 4.20 23.76 -1.93
N GLU A 39 5.05 24.57 -1.30
CA GLU A 39 5.06 24.77 0.15
C GLU A 39 3.69 25.27 0.68
N ASN A 40 3.08 26.26 0.02
CA ASN A 40 1.75 26.76 0.39
C ASN A 40 0.66 25.69 0.22
N TYR A 41 0.76 24.84 -0.80
CA TYR A 41 -0.15 23.71 -0.97
C TYR A 41 0.02 22.69 0.16
N MET A 42 1.27 22.31 0.43
CA MET A 42 1.61 21.36 1.48
C MET A 42 1.11 21.82 2.85
N ILE A 43 1.27 23.09 3.21
CA ILE A 43 0.77 23.62 4.49
C ILE A 43 -0.74 23.37 4.62
N GLN A 44 -1.53 23.73 3.61
CA GLN A 44 -2.98 23.55 3.64
C GLN A 44 -3.37 22.06 3.72
N ILE A 45 -2.68 21.20 2.97
CA ILE A 45 -2.95 19.76 2.94
C ILE A 45 -2.58 19.13 4.29
N ILE A 46 -1.38 19.39 4.82
CA ILE A 46 -0.92 18.86 6.12
C ILE A 46 -1.87 19.30 7.24
N GLU A 47 -2.27 20.57 7.27
CA GLU A 47 -3.22 21.06 8.26
C GLU A 47 -4.55 20.30 8.21
N LEU A 48 -5.05 20.01 7.00
CA LEU A 48 -6.26 19.22 6.82
C LEU A 48 -6.08 17.77 7.29
N LEU A 49 -4.99 17.11 6.90
CA LEU A 49 -4.70 15.72 7.29
C LEU A 49 -4.49 15.59 8.81
N HIS A 50 -3.75 16.51 9.43
CA HIS A 50 -3.57 16.57 10.88
C HIS A 50 -4.89 16.84 11.61
N LYS A 51 -5.82 17.62 11.05
CA LYS A 51 -7.17 17.78 11.62
C LYS A 51 -7.92 16.45 11.62
N GLY A 52 -7.87 15.70 10.52
CA GLY A 52 -8.47 14.36 10.43
C GLY A 52 -7.87 13.39 11.46
N LEU A 53 -6.54 13.32 11.54
CA LEU A 53 -5.82 12.47 12.51
C LEU A 53 -6.18 12.75 13.97
N LYS A 54 -6.49 14.00 14.32
CA LYS A 54 -6.85 14.39 15.70
C LYS A 54 -8.24 13.95 16.12
N ILE A 55 -9.12 13.58 15.18
CA ILE A 55 -10.51 13.18 15.49
C ILE A 55 -10.53 11.72 15.97
N ASP A 56 -10.04 10.81 15.15
CA ASP A 56 -9.79 9.42 15.53
C ASP A 56 -8.57 8.93 14.74
N THR A 57 -7.43 8.90 15.41
CA THR A 57 -6.13 8.60 14.80
C THR A 57 -6.09 7.21 14.20
N VAL A 58 -6.65 6.20 14.89
CA VAL A 58 -6.55 4.81 14.45
C VAL A 58 -7.46 4.60 13.24
N GLN A 59 -8.70 5.08 13.28
CA GLN A 59 -9.59 4.97 12.13
C GLN A 59 -9.12 5.79 10.95
N PHE A 60 -8.57 6.98 11.17
CA PHE A 60 -8.03 7.81 10.09
C PHE A 60 -6.87 7.11 9.38
N ILE A 61 -5.90 6.58 10.13
CA ILE A 61 -4.78 5.83 9.54
C ILE A 61 -5.32 4.63 8.75
N ASN A 62 -6.22 3.85 9.37
CA ASN A 62 -6.71 2.61 8.80
C ASN A 62 -7.54 2.81 7.52
N ASN A 63 -8.48 3.77 7.53
CA ASN A 63 -9.53 3.88 6.51
C ASN A 63 -9.28 5.00 5.50
N ILE A 64 -8.41 5.97 5.82
CA ILE A 64 -8.10 7.09 4.93
C ILE A 64 -6.66 6.95 4.42
N PHE A 65 -5.70 6.93 5.34
CA PHE A 65 -4.28 6.99 4.97
C PHE A 65 -3.81 5.72 4.23
N PHE A 66 -4.05 4.55 4.80
CA PHE A 66 -3.70 3.26 4.20
C PHE A 66 -4.47 2.99 2.90
N ASP A 67 -5.77 3.23 2.89
CA ASP A 67 -6.59 3.01 1.70
C ASP A 67 -6.18 3.96 0.56
N PHE A 68 -5.83 5.22 0.87
CA PHE A 68 -5.29 6.13 -0.13
C PHE A 68 -3.90 5.70 -0.62
N TYR A 69 -3.04 5.20 0.26
CA TYR A 69 -1.72 4.69 -0.12
C TYR A 69 -1.86 3.58 -1.17
N ILE A 70 -2.78 2.64 -0.97
CA ILE A 70 -3.07 1.56 -1.94
C ILE A 70 -3.53 2.15 -3.29
N ILE A 71 -4.40 3.17 -3.28
CA ILE A 71 -4.82 3.87 -4.50
C ILE A 71 -3.63 4.51 -5.20
N ARG A 72 -2.77 5.22 -4.45
CA ARG A 72 -1.57 5.90 -4.96
C ARG A 72 -0.63 4.92 -5.66
N GLU A 73 -0.32 3.78 -5.04
CA GLU A 73 0.58 2.77 -5.62
C GLU A 73 0.05 2.24 -6.96
N ASN A 74 -1.27 2.05 -7.09
CA ASN A 74 -1.90 1.64 -8.34
C ASN A 74 -1.79 2.69 -9.47
N ILE A 75 -1.55 3.96 -9.12
CA ILE A 75 -1.49 5.09 -10.07
C ILE A 75 -0.06 5.38 -10.53
N ILE A 76 0.98 4.89 -9.84
CA ILE A 76 2.39 5.09 -10.19
C ILE A 76 2.71 4.81 -11.68
N PRO A 77 2.19 3.74 -12.31
CA PRO A 77 2.42 3.50 -13.73
C PRO A 77 1.86 4.63 -14.63
N HIS A 78 0.69 5.17 -14.27
CA HIS A 78 0.07 6.30 -14.98
C HIS A 78 0.88 7.59 -14.80
N LYS A 79 1.32 7.87 -13.57
CA LYS A 79 2.20 9.01 -13.25
C LYS A 79 3.49 8.95 -14.06
N THR A 80 4.13 7.78 -14.12
CA THR A 80 5.35 7.55 -14.92
C THR A 80 5.11 7.79 -16.41
N ARG A 81 3.97 7.34 -16.96
CA ARG A 81 3.60 7.59 -18.36
C ARG A 81 3.38 9.08 -18.63
N ILE A 82 2.69 9.78 -17.73
CA ILE A 82 2.38 11.21 -17.85
C ILE A 82 3.66 12.06 -17.81
N TYR A 83 4.63 11.72 -16.97
CA TYR A 83 5.93 12.39 -16.99
C TYR A 83 6.63 12.29 -18.34
N LYS A 84 6.59 11.12 -18.99
CA LYS A 84 7.14 10.98 -20.34
C LYS A 84 6.43 11.89 -21.33
N LEU A 85 5.11 12.02 -21.24
CA LEU A 85 4.36 12.97 -22.07
C LEU A 85 4.80 14.41 -21.83
N LEU A 86 5.04 14.79 -20.57
CA LEU A 86 5.52 16.15 -20.26
C LEU A 86 6.92 16.39 -20.84
N VAL A 87 7.85 15.44 -20.72
CA VAL A 87 9.19 15.53 -21.33
C VAL A 87 9.11 15.64 -22.85
N ASP A 88 8.15 14.95 -23.48
CA ASP A 88 7.96 14.95 -24.93
C ASP A 88 7.45 16.30 -25.47
N ILE A 89 6.94 17.22 -24.63
CA ILE A 89 6.53 18.57 -25.06
C ILE A 89 7.70 19.29 -25.76
N GLY A 90 8.92 19.16 -25.24
CA GLY A 90 10.11 19.80 -25.81
C GLY A 90 10.54 19.28 -27.19
N LYS A 91 9.82 18.29 -27.76
CA LYS A 91 10.06 17.78 -29.12
C LYS A 91 9.27 18.52 -30.20
N TYR A 92 8.28 19.32 -29.81
CA TYR A 92 7.43 20.05 -30.74
C TYR A 92 7.91 21.50 -30.93
N GLU A 93 7.59 22.10 -32.07
CA GLU A 93 7.84 23.52 -32.31
C GLU A 93 6.96 24.37 -31.38
N GLU A 94 7.54 25.41 -30.79
CA GLU A 94 6.86 26.25 -29.81
C GLU A 94 5.62 26.94 -30.41
N ASN A 95 4.49 26.86 -29.69
CA ASN A 95 3.18 27.35 -30.11
C ASN A 95 2.59 26.68 -31.34
N SER A 96 3.17 25.57 -31.83
CA SER A 96 2.60 24.80 -32.93
C SER A 96 1.29 24.10 -32.53
N LEU A 97 0.46 23.79 -33.53
CA LEU A 97 -0.78 23.02 -33.32
C LEU A 97 -0.51 21.63 -32.71
N ASP A 98 0.61 21.01 -33.09
CA ASP A 98 1.03 19.71 -32.57
C ASP A 98 1.39 19.79 -31.09
N GLU A 99 2.14 20.83 -30.68
CA GLU A 99 2.43 21.09 -29.27
C GLU A 99 1.13 21.29 -28.48
N GLN A 100 0.23 22.16 -28.96
CA GLN A 100 -1.04 22.46 -28.28
C GLN A 100 -1.90 21.21 -28.12
N THR A 101 -2.00 20.39 -29.18
CA THR A 101 -2.74 19.13 -29.15
C THR A 101 -2.14 18.15 -28.14
N HIS A 102 -0.81 18.03 -28.11
CA HIS A 102 -0.09 17.17 -27.16
C HIS A 102 -0.26 17.64 -25.72
N LEU A 103 -0.19 18.95 -25.48
CA LEU A 103 -0.36 19.54 -24.16
C LEU A 103 -1.80 19.38 -23.63
N ILE A 104 -2.82 19.57 -24.47
CA ILE A 104 -4.22 19.30 -24.12
C ILE A 104 -4.42 17.83 -23.74
N ASN A 105 -3.86 16.89 -24.51
CA ASN A 105 -3.95 15.46 -24.21
C ASN A 105 -3.22 15.12 -22.90
N THR A 106 -2.10 15.79 -22.63
CA THR A 106 -1.34 15.64 -21.39
C THR A 106 -2.15 16.17 -20.20
N TYR A 107 -2.73 17.36 -20.30
CA TYR A 107 -3.65 17.93 -19.31
C TYR A 107 -4.82 16.97 -19.02
N ARG A 108 -5.47 16.44 -20.06
CA ARG A 108 -6.54 15.46 -19.92
C ARG A 108 -6.12 14.24 -19.10
N ASN A 109 -4.96 13.66 -19.44
CA ASN A 109 -4.44 12.48 -18.76
C ASN A 109 -4.08 12.78 -17.30
N ILE A 110 -3.51 13.95 -17.00
CA ILE A 110 -3.25 14.38 -15.62
C ILE A 110 -4.57 14.45 -14.85
N VAL A 111 -5.60 15.07 -15.43
CA VAL A 111 -6.90 15.21 -14.76
C VAL A 111 -7.54 13.85 -14.48
N SER A 112 -7.61 12.97 -15.49
CA SER A 112 -8.29 11.67 -15.36
C SER A 112 -7.53 10.67 -14.51
N ASP A 113 -6.21 10.57 -14.71
CA ASP A 113 -5.43 9.48 -14.15
C ASP A 113 -4.75 9.86 -12.84
N LEU A 114 -4.53 11.16 -12.57
CA LEU A 114 -3.84 11.64 -11.37
C LEU A 114 -4.73 12.52 -10.49
N PHE A 115 -5.28 13.62 -11.01
CA PHE A 115 -6.01 14.58 -10.18
C PHE A 115 -7.24 13.97 -9.52
N ASP A 116 -8.09 13.27 -10.29
CA ASP A 116 -9.31 12.65 -9.75
C ASP A 116 -9.06 11.64 -8.62
N PRO A 117 -8.08 10.73 -8.72
CA PRO A 117 -7.77 9.87 -7.57
C PRO A 117 -7.09 10.61 -6.42
N TYR A 118 -6.23 11.61 -6.69
CA TYR A 118 -5.52 12.34 -5.63
C TYR A 118 -6.43 13.27 -4.82
N ILE A 119 -7.40 13.93 -5.46
CA ILE A 119 -8.36 14.78 -4.75
C ILE A 119 -9.24 13.97 -3.79
N ASN A 120 -9.39 12.66 -3.98
CA ASN A 120 -10.12 11.79 -3.05
C ASN A 120 -9.53 11.85 -1.64
N LEU A 121 -8.21 12.00 -1.46
CA LEU A 121 -7.63 12.12 -0.13
C LEU A 121 -8.22 13.32 0.62
N LEU A 122 -8.36 14.46 -0.08
CA LEU A 122 -8.93 15.68 0.51
C LEU A 122 -10.43 15.50 0.79
N VAL A 123 -11.19 14.93 -0.15
CA VAL A 123 -12.62 14.66 0.04
C VAL A 123 -12.84 13.72 1.22
N ALA A 124 -12.13 12.59 1.26
CA ALA A 124 -12.26 11.58 2.30
C ALA A 124 -11.88 12.16 3.66
N THR A 125 -10.81 12.95 3.73
CA THR A 125 -10.41 13.64 4.96
C THR A 125 -11.47 14.62 5.44
N ILE A 126 -12.04 15.43 4.55
CA ILE A 126 -13.12 16.37 4.91
C ILE A 126 -14.36 15.60 5.37
N GLN A 127 -14.78 14.57 4.65
CA GLN A 127 -15.92 13.74 5.03
C GLN A 127 -15.68 13.05 6.38
N PHE A 128 -14.45 12.64 6.67
CA PHE A 128 -14.08 12.03 7.94
C PHE A 128 -14.19 13.07 9.07
N ILE A 129 -13.73 14.29 8.83
CA ILE A 129 -13.86 15.41 9.76
C ILE A 129 -15.32 15.78 10.01
N GLU A 130 -16.14 15.76 8.96
CA GLU A 130 -17.59 16.06 9.02
C GLU A 130 -18.42 14.87 9.55
N GLY A 131 -17.82 13.70 9.77
CA GLY A 131 -18.52 12.50 10.26
C GLY A 131 -19.42 11.82 9.21
N THR A 132 -19.21 12.11 7.93
CA THR A 132 -19.97 11.55 6.80
C THR A 132 -19.16 10.56 5.96
N PHE A 133 -17.94 10.23 6.37
CA PHE A 133 -17.11 9.27 5.65
C PHE A 133 -17.62 7.85 5.86
N ILE A 134 -17.77 7.11 4.76
CA ILE A 134 -18.22 5.71 4.76
C ILE A 134 -17.07 4.80 4.38
N SER A 135 -16.49 5.00 3.19
CA SER A 135 -15.33 4.25 2.70
C SER A 135 -14.58 5.02 1.61
N MET A 136 -13.31 4.68 1.39
CA MET A 136 -12.51 5.30 0.35
C MET A 136 -13.03 4.95 -1.06
N GLN A 137 -13.60 3.75 -1.24
CA GLN A 137 -14.21 3.30 -2.47
C GLN A 137 -15.46 4.14 -2.82
N GLU A 138 -16.33 4.39 -1.83
CA GLU A 138 -17.51 5.23 -2.02
C GLU A 138 -17.14 6.71 -2.25
N THR A 139 -16.11 7.23 -1.58
CA THR A 139 -15.62 8.58 -1.88
C THR A 139 -15.09 8.68 -3.32
N ASN A 140 -14.43 7.63 -3.81
CA ASN A 140 -13.89 7.59 -5.17
C ASN A 140 -15.00 7.50 -6.25
N LEU A 141 -16.02 6.67 -6.03
CA LEU A 141 -17.08 6.37 -7.02
C LEU A 141 -18.35 7.21 -6.85
N GLY A 142 -18.66 7.63 -5.63
CA GLY A 142 -19.91 8.29 -5.24
C GLY A 142 -19.99 9.75 -5.66
N LEU A 143 -18.86 10.38 -6.01
CA LEU A 143 -18.80 11.72 -6.55
C LEU A 143 -18.00 11.71 -7.86
N GLY A 144 -18.53 12.31 -8.92
CA GLY A 144 -17.72 12.60 -10.10
C GLY A 144 -16.65 13.65 -9.77
N GLU A 145 -15.52 13.62 -10.47
CA GLU A 145 -14.38 14.55 -10.37
C GLU A 145 -14.80 16.03 -10.14
N ARG A 146 -15.74 16.55 -10.92
CA ARG A 146 -16.27 17.92 -10.76
C ARG A 146 -16.92 18.14 -9.39
N ASN A 147 -17.69 17.18 -8.89
CA ASN A 147 -18.33 17.27 -7.59
C ASN A 147 -17.28 17.20 -6.48
N LYS A 148 -16.22 16.39 -6.63
CA LYS A 148 -15.08 16.37 -5.69
C LYS A 148 -14.41 17.74 -5.63
N TYR A 149 -14.14 18.35 -6.78
CA TYR A 149 -13.59 19.70 -6.86
C TYR A 149 -14.48 20.74 -6.16
N GLU A 150 -15.78 20.79 -6.50
CA GLU A 150 -16.73 21.74 -5.91
C GLU A 150 -16.87 21.52 -4.40
N PHE A 151 -16.89 20.26 -3.95
CA PHE A 151 -16.93 19.87 -2.55
C PHE A 151 -15.70 20.41 -1.79
N VAL A 152 -14.49 20.06 -2.21
CA VAL A 152 -13.24 20.50 -1.56
C VAL A 152 -13.13 22.03 -1.56
N LYS A 153 -13.39 22.68 -2.72
CA LYS A 153 -13.31 24.14 -2.86
C LYS A 153 -14.25 24.87 -1.90
N SER A 154 -15.45 24.34 -1.67
CA SER A 154 -16.44 24.96 -0.77
C SER A 154 -16.09 24.83 0.71
N ARG A 155 -15.25 23.86 1.10
CA ARG A 155 -14.83 23.65 2.50
C ARG A 155 -13.50 24.30 2.83
N LEU A 156 -12.56 24.34 1.88
CA LEU A 156 -11.22 24.91 2.07
C LEU A 156 -11.19 26.42 1.77
N ASN A 157 -12.22 27.19 2.18
CA ASN A 157 -12.39 28.63 1.94
C ASN A 157 -11.09 29.41 1.65
N LYS A 158 -11.00 30.06 0.47
CA LYS A 158 -9.81 30.78 -0.04
C LYS A 158 -8.58 29.87 -0.30
N THR A 159 -8.79 28.69 -0.87
CA THR A 159 -7.70 27.84 -1.33
C THR A 159 -7.33 28.11 -2.79
N ASN A 160 -6.02 28.09 -3.06
CA ASN A 160 -5.44 28.05 -4.40
C ASN A 160 -5.04 26.62 -4.83
N LEU A 161 -5.25 25.60 -3.99
CA LEU A 161 -4.85 24.20 -4.22
C LEU A 161 -5.35 23.62 -5.55
N LEU A 162 -6.53 24.07 -5.98
CA LEU A 162 -7.25 23.49 -7.11
C LEU A 162 -7.25 24.40 -8.35
N GLU A 163 -6.37 25.42 -8.40
CA GLU A 163 -6.36 26.40 -9.48
C GLU A 163 -5.97 25.81 -10.84
N GLY A 164 -5.17 24.74 -10.87
CA GLY A 164 -4.82 24.02 -12.09
C GLY A 164 -6.01 23.32 -12.77
N TYR A 165 -7.07 23.03 -12.02
CA TYR A 165 -8.23 22.31 -12.52
C TYR A 165 -9.34 23.25 -13.00
N SER A 166 -9.78 23.09 -14.26
CA SER A 166 -11.02 23.71 -14.75
C SER A 166 -12.06 22.65 -15.15
N PRO A 167 -13.27 22.68 -14.54
CA PRO A 167 -14.36 21.79 -14.93
C PRO A 167 -14.94 22.15 -16.31
N ILE A 168 -14.76 23.37 -16.82
CA ILE A 168 -15.20 23.74 -18.17
C ILE A 168 -14.25 23.10 -19.19
N VAL A 169 -12.95 23.29 -19.03
CA VAL A 169 -11.93 22.72 -19.92
C VAL A 169 -11.93 21.20 -19.89
N ARG A 170 -12.02 20.57 -18.71
CA ARG A 170 -12.13 19.10 -18.63
C ARG A 170 -13.33 18.56 -19.41
N ASN A 171 -14.51 19.17 -19.24
CA ASN A 171 -15.69 18.71 -19.98
C ASN A 171 -15.57 18.97 -21.48
N ALA A 172 -14.96 20.09 -21.87
CA ALA A 172 -14.67 20.40 -23.26
C ALA A 172 -13.81 19.30 -23.92
N ILE A 173 -12.76 18.85 -23.22
CA ILE A 173 -11.81 17.85 -23.73
C ILE A 173 -12.36 16.42 -23.66
N SER A 174 -13.16 16.07 -22.65
CA SER A 174 -13.59 14.68 -22.41
C SER A 174 -14.94 14.30 -23.04
N HIS A 175 -15.90 15.23 -23.16
CA HIS A 175 -17.29 14.91 -23.53
C HIS A 175 -17.73 15.46 -24.88
N THR A 176 -17.19 16.61 -25.27
CA THR A 176 -17.51 17.29 -26.54
C THR A 176 -16.57 16.92 -27.69
N GLY A 177 -15.50 16.16 -27.43
CA GLY A 177 -14.57 15.70 -28.46
C GLY A 177 -13.91 16.86 -29.23
N THR A 178 -13.66 16.65 -30.52
CA THR A 178 -13.05 17.66 -31.41
C THR A 178 -13.90 18.92 -31.56
N GLU A 179 -15.21 18.86 -31.33
CA GLU A 179 -16.09 20.03 -31.34
C GLU A 179 -15.93 20.88 -30.07
N GLY A 180 -15.35 20.34 -29.01
CA GLY A 180 -15.11 21.06 -27.75
C GLY A 180 -13.93 22.03 -27.80
N ILE A 181 -13.09 21.97 -28.82
CA ILE A 181 -11.80 22.69 -28.85
C ILE A 181 -11.67 23.41 -30.19
N ILE A 182 -11.41 24.72 -30.15
CA ILE A 182 -11.07 25.52 -31.32
C ILE A 182 -9.68 26.11 -31.10
N TYR A 183 -8.81 25.95 -32.09
CA TYR A 183 -7.47 26.52 -32.09
C TYR A 183 -7.51 27.84 -32.88
N GLU A 184 -7.23 28.95 -32.21
CA GLU A 184 -7.03 30.27 -32.82
C GLU A 184 -5.57 30.72 -32.66
N ASN A 185 -5.15 31.72 -33.44
CA ASN A 185 -3.74 32.11 -33.55
C ASN A 185 -3.05 32.45 -32.22
N ASN A 186 -3.80 32.93 -31.20
CA ASN A 186 -3.26 33.34 -29.89
C ASN A 186 -3.95 32.67 -28.70
N GLU A 187 -5.00 31.89 -28.93
CA GLU A 187 -5.81 31.31 -27.87
C GLU A 187 -6.46 29.99 -28.29
N ILE A 188 -6.68 29.13 -27.29
CA ILE A 188 -7.39 27.88 -27.40
C ILE A 188 -8.75 28.11 -26.72
N ILE A 189 -9.82 27.90 -27.48
CA ILE A 189 -11.19 28.07 -27.01
C ILE A 189 -11.77 26.71 -26.64
N PHE A 190 -12.06 26.53 -25.36
CA PHE A 190 -12.72 25.37 -24.81
C PHE A 190 -14.22 25.62 -24.68
N ARG A 191 -15.04 24.79 -25.33
CA ARG A 191 -16.50 24.87 -25.35
C ARG A 191 -17.10 23.69 -24.59
N ASN A 192 -17.62 23.96 -23.39
CA ASN A 192 -18.40 22.99 -22.65
C ASN A 192 -19.87 23.05 -23.10
N ILE A 193 -20.24 22.17 -24.02
CA ILE A 193 -21.59 22.11 -24.59
C ILE A 193 -22.45 21.16 -23.76
N LYS A 194 -23.38 21.72 -22.99
CA LYS A 194 -24.36 20.97 -22.20
C LYS A 194 -25.60 20.68 -23.05
N ARG A 195 -25.97 19.40 -23.11
CA ARG A 195 -27.18 18.95 -23.82
C ARG A 195 -28.43 19.56 -23.19
N GLY A 196 -29.27 20.20 -24.01
CA GLY A 196 -30.50 20.89 -23.60
C GLY A 196 -31.15 21.60 -24.80
N THR A 197 -32.35 22.13 -24.62
CA THR A 197 -33.06 22.90 -25.67
C THR A 197 -33.49 24.26 -25.12
N PRO A 198 -32.79 25.37 -25.45
CA PRO A 198 -31.56 25.41 -26.27
C PRO A 198 -30.32 24.86 -25.53
N PRO A 199 -29.28 24.41 -26.26
CA PRO A 199 -28.04 23.94 -25.64
C PRO A 199 -27.35 25.10 -24.92
N LYS A 200 -26.80 24.81 -23.73
CA LYS A 200 -26.02 25.79 -22.97
C LYS A 200 -24.54 25.58 -23.25
N ILE A 201 -23.86 26.63 -23.71
CA ILE A 201 -22.42 26.59 -24.02
C ILE A 201 -21.71 27.49 -23.03
N ASP A 202 -20.89 26.90 -22.18
CA ASP A 202 -19.94 27.64 -21.34
C ASP A 202 -18.58 27.67 -22.06
N ILE A 203 -17.94 28.84 -22.15
CA ILE A 203 -16.69 29.03 -22.91
C ILE A 203 -15.57 29.46 -21.97
N GLU A 204 -14.41 28.86 -22.13
CA GLU A 204 -13.16 29.28 -21.48
C GLU A 204 -12.05 29.41 -22.53
N LYS A 205 -11.26 30.47 -22.43
CA LYS A 205 -10.21 30.81 -23.40
C LYS A 205 -8.87 30.82 -22.70
N TRP A 206 -7.93 29.99 -23.15
CA TRP A 206 -6.58 29.93 -22.60
C TRP A 206 -5.55 30.21 -23.68
N THR A 207 -4.52 30.97 -23.35
CA THR A 207 -3.30 31.02 -24.17
C THR A 207 -2.52 29.70 -24.01
N ASN A 208 -1.58 29.41 -24.92
CA ASN A 208 -0.68 28.25 -24.76
C ASN A 208 0.05 28.31 -23.41
N GLU A 209 0.51 29.50 -23.04
CA GLU A 209 1.13 29.77 -21.73
C GLU A 209 0.20 29.45 -20.56
N THR A 210 -1.07 29.85 -20.65
CA THR A 210 -2.07 29.53 -19.60
C THR A 210 -2.26 28.02 -19.48
N LEU A 211 -2.32 27.29 -20.60
CA LEU A 211 -2.45 25.84 -20.61
C LEU A 211 -1.21 25.16 -19.98
N ARG A 212 0.01 25.65 -20.27
CA ARG A 212 1.25 25.17 -19.63
C ARG A 212 1.21 25.41 -18.12
N ILE A 213 0.88 26.63 -17.69
CA ILE A 213 0.75 26.99 -16.27
C ILE A 213 -0.27 26.09 -15.56
N LYS A 214 -1.46 25.89 -16.14
CA LYS A 214 -2.52 25.04 -15.57
C LYS A 214 -2.10 23.57 -15.47
N THR A 215 -1.36 23.09 -16.47
CA THR A 215 -0.79 21.74 -16.47
C THR A 215 0.22 21.57 -15.33
N LEU A 216 1.12 22.53 -15.15
CA LEU A 216 2.10 22.52 -14.06
C LEU A 216 1.43 22.67 -12.69
N GLU A 217 0.40 23.50 -12.55
CA GLU A 217 -0.36 23.65 -11.30
C GLU A 217 -1.03 22.35 -10.84
N LEU A 218 -1.51 21.53 -11.78
CA LEU A 218 -2.01 20.19 -11.46
C LEU A 218 -0.88 19.28 -10.97
N MET A 219 0.28 19.30 -11.61
CA MET A 219 1.42 18.50 -11.17
C MET A 219 1.93 18.91 -9.79
N ASP A 220 2.01 20.22 -9.52
CA ASP A 220 2.35 20.76 -8.19
C ASP A 220 1.37 20.27 -7.12
N PHE A 221 0.08 20.17 -7.45
CA PHE A 221 -0.92 19.61 -6.54
C PHE A 221 -0.65 18.12 -6.24
N ILE A 222 -0.36 17.31 -7.26
CA ILE A 222 -0.01 15.89 -7.11
C ILE A 222 1.24 15.74 -6.23
N HIS A 223 2.29 16.53 -6.51
CA HIS A 223 3.54 16.50 -5.74
C HIS A 223 3.35 16.97 -4.29
N ALA A 224 2.55 18.01 -4.08
CA ALA A 224 2.24 18.47 -2.73
C ALA A 224 1.56 17.36 -1.92
N ILE A 225 0.57 16.66 -2.50
CA ILE A 225 -0.08 15.52 -1.84
C ILE A 225 0.93 14.41 -1.53
N ASP A 226 1.77 14.00 -2.49
CA ASP A 226 2.78 12.96 -2.27
C ASP A 226 3.70 13.31 -1.10
N ASN A 227 4.24 14.53 -1.07
CA ASN A 227 5.08 15.00 0.03
C ASN A 227 4.34 15.02 1.37
N CYS A 228 3.06 15.40 1.38
CA CYS A 228 2.25 15.39 2.60
C CYS A 228 2.03 13.97 3.12
N ILE A 229 1.82 12.98 2.25
CA ILE A 229 1.67 11.58 2.65
C ILE A 229 2.94 11.09 3.35
N GLU A 230 4.12 11.41 2.82
CA GLU A 230 5.39 10.99 3.43
C GLU A 230 5.59 11.62 4.81
N ILE A 231 5.27 12.90 4.97
CA ILE A 231 5.31 13.59 6.27
C ILE A 231 4.35 12.92 7.26
N ILE A 232 3.10 12.66 6.84
CA ILE A 232 2.11 12.00 7.69
C ILE A 232 2.48 10.55 8.01
N GLY A 233 3.07 9.83 7.06
CA GLY A 233 3.57 8.46 7.26
C GLY A 233 4.66 8.43 8.32
N PHE A 234 5.57 9.41 8.29
CA PHE A 234 6.58 9.57 9.34
C PHE A 234 5.93 9.88 10.69
N ASP A 235 5.04 10.86 10.76
CA ASP A 235 4.34 11.27 12.00
C ASP A 235 3.54 10.12 12.64
N THR A 236 3.00 9.21 11.82
CA THR A 236 2.16 8.09 12.27
C THR A 236 2.93 6.81 12.54
N THR A 237 4.23 6.75 12.23
CA THR A 237 5.06 5.53 12.31
C THR A 237 5.03 4.88 13.69
N GLU A 238 5.21 5.65 14.76
CA GLU A 238 5.22 5.09 16.13
C GLU A 238 3.82 4.60 16.55
N ILE A 239 2.76 5.24 16.05
CA ILE A 239 1.37 4.84 16.30
C ILE A 239 1.06 3.52 15.58
N ILE A 240 1.48 3.39 14.32
CA ILE A 240 1.36 2.16 13.54
C ILE A 240 2.10 1.01 14.24
N LYS A 241 3.33 1.23 14.71
CA LYS A 241 4.12 0.21 15.42
C LYS A 241 3.48 -0.21 16.75
N ALA A 242 2.92 0.74 17.50
CA ALA A 242 2.33 0.48 18.81
C ALA A 242 0.96 -0.21 18.72
N ASN A 243 0.24 -0.05 17.60
CA ASN A 243 -1.07 -0.64 17.39
C ASN A 243 -0.98 -1.92 16.55
N ASN A 244 -1.31 -3.07 17.15
CA ASN A 244 -1.23 -4.37 16.47
C ASN A 244 -2.05 -4.46 15.18
N SER A 245 -3.27 -3.90 15.13
CA SER A 245 -4.09 -4.00 13.92
C SER A 245 -3.53 -3.14 12.78
N LEU A 246 -3.05 -1.94 13.09
CA LEU A 246 -2.41 -1.07 12.10
C LEU A 246 -1.09 -1.66 11.62
N SER A 247 -0.27 -2.20 12.52
CA SER A 247 0.99 -2.87 12.18
C SER A 247 0.77 -4.05 11.24
N THR A 248 -0.22 -4.90 11.52
CA THR A 248 -0.60 -6.01 10.64
C THR A 248 -1.06 -5.51 9.27
N LYS A 249 -2.02 -4.57 9.22
CA LYS A 249 -2.49 -4.02 7.93
C LYS A 249 -1.35 -3.34 7.14
N PHE A 250 -0.44 -2.64 7.82
CA PHE A 250 0.72 -2.03 7.17
C PHE A 250 1.64 -3.05 6.52
N LEU A 251 2.04 -4.09 7.27
CA LEU A 251 2.91 -5.15 6.77
C LEU A 251 2.24 -5.91 5.62
N ASP A 252 0.97 -6.23 5.78
CA ASP A 252 0.26 -7.06 4.82
C ASP A 252 -0.09 -6.27 3.57
N GLU A 253 -0.70 -5.10 3.68
CA GLU A 253 -1.35 -4.42 2.56
C GLU A 253 -0.59 -3.22 1.99
N ILE A 254 0.26 -2.57 2.79
CA ILE A 254 0.87 -1.28 2.42
C ILE A 254 2.27 -1.44 1.84
N ILE A 255 3.13 -2.21 2.50
CA ILE A 255 4.48 -2.43 1.98
C ILE A 255 4.50 -3.49 0.88
N SER A 256 5.43 -3.34 -0.06
CA SER A 256 5.60 -4.29 -1.16
C SER A 256 6.18 -5.63 -0.68
N LYS A 257 6.09 -6.67 -1.52
CA LYS A 257 6.72 -7.97 -1.26
C LYS A 257 8.23 -7.82 -1.09
N GLU A 258 8.85 -6.99 -1.93
CA GLU A 258 10.29 -6.69 -1.87
C GLU A 258 10.66 -5.95 -0.59
N GLN A 259 9.83 -5.00 -0.13
CA GLN A 259 10.05 -4.29 1.13
C GLN A 259 9.91 -5.23 2.34
N ARG A 260 8.92 -6.13 2.34
CA ARG A 260 8.80 -7.20 3.36
C ARG A 260 10.05 -8.08 3.39
N PHE A 261 10.57 -8.44 2.23
CA PHE A 261 11.81 -9.21 2.14
C PHE A 261 13.02 -8.44 2.62
N GLY A 262 13.13 -7.14 2.34
CA GLY A 262 14.20 -6.31 2.90
C GLY A 262 14.22 -6.33 4.43
N ILE A 263 13.04 -6.28 5.07
CA ILE A 263 12.92 -6.40 6.54
C ILE A 263 13.38 -7.79 7.02
N LEU A 264 13.02 -8.85 6.29
CA LEU A 264 13.42 -10.22 6.60
C LEU A 264 14.92 -10.44 6.40
N ASP A 265 15.52 -9.88 5.36
CA ASP A 265 16.96 -9.98 5.06
C ASP A 265 17.80 -9.36 6.17
N ASP A 266 17.39 -8.21 6.68
CA ASP A 266 18.04 -7.56 7.84
C ASP A 266 17.99 -8.44 9.09
N LEU A 267 16.86 -9.12 9.32
CA LEU A 267 16.71 -10.06 10.43
C LEU A 267 17.57 -11.31 10.22
N ASP A 268 17.54 -11.89 9.02
CA ASP A 268 18.36 -13.02 8.61
C ASP A 268 19.85 -12.74 8.82
N ASN A 269 20.31 -11.55 8.46
CA ASN A 269 21.69 -11.13 8.66
C ASN A 269 22.07 -11.07 10.15
N LYS A 270 21.15 -10.64 11.03
CA LYS A 270 21.36 -10.68 12.48
C LYS A 270 21.41 -12.11 13.01
N ILE A 271 20.54 -12.99 12.52
CA ILE A 271 20.50 -14.40 12.92
C ILE A 271 21.76 -15.14 12.46
N LYS A 272 22.18 -14.95 11.20
CA LYS A 272 23.43 -15.49 10.66
C LYS A 272 24.64 -15.06 11.50
N LYS A 273 24.67 -13.82 11.98
CA LYS A 273 25.73 -13.36 12.90
C LYS A 273 25.73 -14.16 14.20
N ILE A 274 24.59 -14.45 14.81
CA ILE A 274 24.48 -15.28 16.01
C ILE A 274 24.96 -16.72 15.72
N VAL A 275 24.45 -17.33 14.65
CA VAL A 275 24.76 -18.72 14.27
C VAL A 275 26.26 -18.88 13.96
N ASN A 276 26.86 -17.93 13.27
CA ASN A 276 28.27 -17.97 12.86
C ASN A 276 29.23 -17.39 13.89
N PHE A 277 28.74 -16.90 15.04
CA PHE A 277 29.60 -16.32 16.06
C PHE A 277 30.47 -17.40 16.70
N LYS A 278 31.78 -17.33 16.44
CA LYS A 278 32.74 -18.38 16.86
C LYS A 278 32.92 -18.49 18.37
N ALA A 279 32.69 -17.41 19.11
CA ALA A 279 32.87 -17.40 20.56
C ALA A 279 31.71 -18.06 21.32
N PHE A 280 30.58 -18.35 20.67
CA PHE A 280 29.48 -19.10 21.29
C PHE A 280 29.53 -20.56 20.89
N ASP A 281 29.35 -21.44 21.87
CA ASP A 281 29.05 -22.84 21.62
C ASP A 281 27.61 -23.01 21.07
N ASN A 282 27.30 -24.18 20.49
CA ASN A 282 25.98 -24.43 19.92
C ASN A 282 24.85 -24.25 20.95
N LYS A 283 25.08 -24.66 22.20
CA LYS A 283 24.10 -24.54 23.28
C LYS A 283 23.74 -23.07 23.54
N THR A 284 24.74 -22.19 23.62
CA THR A 284 24.53 -20.75 23.83
C THR A 284 23.80 -20.12 22.65
N LYS A 285 24.16 -20.50 21.41
CA LYS A 285 23.47 -20.05 20.20
C LYS A 285 21.99 -20.42 20.22
N LEU A 286 21.68 -21.69 20.48
CA LEU A 286 20.30 -22.18 20.54
C LEU A 286 19.51 -21.53 21.68
N ASN A 287 20.13 -21.30 22.84
CA ASN A 287 19.49 -20.61 23.95
C ASN A 287 19.10 -19.16 23.58
N LEU A 288 19.99 -18.42 22.93
CA LEU A 288 19.71 -17.06 22.47
C LEU A 288 18.58 -17.04 21.44
N LEU A 289 18.63 -17.91 20.44
CA LEU A 289 17.56 -18.03 19.43
C LEU A 289 16.23 -18.43 20.08
N SER A 290 16.25 -19.32 21.08
CA SER A 290 15.06 -19.72 21.84
C SER A 290 14.49 -18.55 22.64
N GLN A 291 15.32 -17.73 23.29
CA GLN A 291 14.86 -16.52 23.98
C GLN A 291 14.17 -15.54 23.02
N ILE A 292 14.71 -15.37 21.81
CA ILE A 292 14.07 -14.58 20.75
C ILE A 292 12.72 -15.20 20.37
N PHE A 293 12.68 -16.52 20.12
CA PHE A 293 11.46 -17.25 19.79
C PHE A 293 10.36 -17.09 20.84
N PHE A 294 10.67 -17.31 22.13
CA PHE A 294 9.72 -17.16 23.23
C PHE A 294 9.24 -15.72 23.38
N SER A 295 10.14 -14.74 23.24
CA SER A 295 9.78 -13.31 23.26
C SER A 295 8.81 -12.96 22.14
N GLU A 296 9.09 -13.44 20.93
CA GLU A 296 8.28 -13.23 19.73
C GLU A 296 6.88 -13.87 19.81
N CYS A 297 6.77 -15.04 20.44
CA CYS A 297 5.49 -15.67 20.67
C CYS A 297 4.70 -14.97 21.78
N LYS A 298 5.36 -14.53 22.85
CA LYS A 298 4.74 -13.73 23.92
C LYS A 298 4.15 -12.43 23.39
N LYS A 299 4.86 -11.71 22.51
CA LYS A 299 4.34 -10.48 21.85
C LYS A 299 3.06 -10.75 21.06
N ARG A 300 3.01 -11.90 20.37
CA ARG A 300 1.84 -12.35 19.59
C ARG A 300 0.74 -12.99 20.44
N LYS A 301 0.90 -13.05 21.77
CA LYS A 301 -0.01 -13.76 22.70
C LYS A 301 -0.19 -15.24 22.33
N ILE A 302 0.87 -15.86 21.82
CA ILE A 302 0.93 -17.27 21.46
C ILE A 302 1.67 -18.00 22.59
N GLU A 303 1.00 -18.95 23.22
CA GLU A 303 1.55 -19.70 24.34
C GLU A 303 2.38 -20.90 23.87
N ILE A 304 3.54 -21.14 24.50
CA ILE A 304 4.46 -22.25 24.23
C ILE A 304 4.86 -22.89 25.55
N LYS A 305 4.87 -24.22 25.62
CA LYS A 305 5.38 -24.97 26.77
C LYS A 305 6.90 -25.13 26.69
N SER A 306 7.42 -25.64 25.58
CA SER A 306 8.85 -25.88 25.42
C SER A 306 9.29 -25.89 23.96
N ILE A 307 10.61 -25.78 23.75
CA ILE A 307 11.25 -26.04 22.46
C ILE A 307 12.45 -26.96 22.69
N ARG A 308 12.60 -27.96 21.82
CA ARG A 308 13.67 -28.95 21.87
C ARG A 308 14.29 -29.12 20.49
N PHE A 309 15.55 -29.53 20.46
CA PHE A 309 16.32 -29.68 19.23
C PHE A 309 16.88 -31.08 19.13
N ASN A 310 16.79 -31.69 17.95
CA ASN A 310 17.47 -32.93 17.61
C ASN A 310 18.44 -32.67 16.45
N ASP A 311 19.73 -32.60 16.77
CA ASP A 311 20.78 -32.24 15.81
C ASP A 311 21.05 -33.32 14.76
N GLU A 312 20.83 -34.60 15.12
CA GLU A 312 21.01 -35.74 14.21
C GLU A 312 19.95 -35.74 13.12
N LEU A 313 18.69 -35.54 13.50
CA LEU A 313 17.55 -35.49 12.58
C LEU A 313 17.33 -34.10 11.97
N LYS A 314 18.11 -33.10 12.37
CA LYS A 314 17.94 -31.70 11.99
C LYS A 314 16.49 -31.21 12.22
N LEU A 315 15.94 -31.59 13.37
CA LEU A 315 14.55 -31.38 13.77
C LEU A 315 14.43 -30.39 14.94
N VAL A 316 13.51 -29.43 14.80
CA VAL A 316 13.00 -28.58 15.89
C VAL A 316 11.66 -29.14 16.37
N CYS A 317 11.54 -29.38 17.67
CA CYS A 317 10.30 -29.82 18.31
C CYS A 317 9.73 -28.70 19.17
N ILE A 318 8.53 -28.23 18.87
CA ILE A 318 7.83 -27.17 19.61
C ILE A 318 6.64 -27.79 20.33
N GLU A 319 6.65 -27.72 21.65
CA GLU A 319 5.54 -28.18 22.48
C GLU A 319 4.63 -27.01 22.83
N VAL A 320 3.34 -27.16 22.51
CA VAL A 320 2.31 -26.16 22.79
C VAL A 320 1.39 -26.63 23.92
N PRO A 321 0.64 -25.72 24.58
CA PRO A 321 -0.37 -26.12 25.55
C PRO A 321 -1.44 -27.01 24.91
N TRP A 322 -1.86 -28.02 25.68
CA TRP A 322 -2.94 -28.90 25.26
C TRP A 322 -4.26 -28.14 25.30
N THR A 323 -5.08 -28.32 24.27
CA THR A 323 -6.47 -27.88 24.28
C THR A 323 -7.37 -29.03 23.86
N GLN A 324 -8.52 -29.16 24.50
CA GLN A 324 -9.54 -30.13 24.08
C GLN A 324 -9.98 -29.83 22.64
N ILE A 325 -10.03 -30.87 21.82
CA ILE A 325 -10.56 -30.83 20.45
C ILE A 325 -11.53 -31.99 20.25
N ASP A 326 -12.57 -31.80 19.44
CA ASP A 326 -13.39 -32.88 18.94
C ASP A 326 -12.71 -33.50 17.70
N THR A 327 -12.09 -34.67 17.89
CA THR A 327 -11.43 -35.41 16.81
C THR A 327 -12.38 -36.02 15.78
N SER A 328 -13.70 -35.89 15.98
CA SER A 328 -14.72 -36.24 14.98
C SER A 328 -15.10 -35.06 14.07
N ASN A 329 -14.65 -33.84 14.37
CA ASN A 329 -14.96 -32.63 13.62
C ASN A 329 -13.76 -32.17 12.78
N ASP A 330 -13.84 -32.39 11.47
CA ASP A 330 -12.80 -32.00 10.50
C ASP A 330 -12.44 -30.50 10.58
N THR A 331 -13.42 -29.64 10.85
CA THR A 331 -13.19 -28.19 10.93
C THR A 331 -12.35 -27.83 12.15
N GLU A 332 -12.56 -28.50 13.29
CA GLU A 332 -11.74 -28.30 14.48
C GLU A 332 -10.32 -28.81 14.28
N ILE A 333 -10.16 -29.97 13.65
CA ILE A 333 -8.84 -30.52 13.28
C ILE A 333 -8.09 -29.54 12.38
N ILE A 334 -8.72 -29.07 11.31
CA ILE A 334 -8.11 -28.12 10.36
C ILE A 334 -7.70 -26.82 11.08
N ASN A 335 -8.59 -26.22 11.87
CA ASN A 335 -8.30 -24.99 12.59
C ASN A 335 -7.15 -25.17 13.59
N LYS A 336 -7.12 -26.31 14.28
CA LYS A 336 -6.05 -26.65 15.22
C LYS A 336 -4.72 -26.87 14.48
N SER A 337 -4.71 -27.58 13.36
CA SER A 337 -3.53 -27.78 12.51
C SER A 337 -2.98 -26.46 11.97
N LEU A 338 -3.85 -25.57 11.47
CA LEU A 338 -3.45 -24.22 11.02
C LEU A 338 -2.81 -23.42 12.16
N ASN A 339 -3.36 -23.50 13.37
CA ASN A 339 -2.76 -22.87 14.55
C ASN A 339 -1.37 -23.45 14.88
N LEU A 340 -1.18 -24.77 14.78
CA LEU A 340 0.14 -25.40 14.96
C LEU A 340 1.15 -24.97 13.89
N ILE A 341 0.73 -24.87 12.62
CA ILE A 341 1.57 -24.40 11.52
C ILE A 341 2.14 -23.00 11.79
N ARG A 342 1.37 -22.10 12.42
CA ARG A 342 1.82 -20.74 12.78
C ARG A 342 3.06 -20.73 13.69
N TYR A 343 3.25 -21.74 14.53
CA TYR A 343 4.48 -21.86 15.33
C TYR A 343 5.68 -22.18 14.43
N GLY A 344 5.49 -23.06 13.44
CA GLY A 344 6.50 -23.37 12.42
C GLY A 344 6.93 -22.14 11.63
N THR A 345 5.98 -21.27 11.24
CA THR A 345 6.27 -20.05 10.48
C THR A 345 7.10 -19.02 11.28
N ILE A 346 6.98 -19.01 12.62
CA ILE A 346 7.84 -18.18 13.46
C ILE A 346 9.22 -18.85 13.64
N ALA A 347 9.22 -20.17 13.82
CA ALA A 347 10.43 -20.94 14.08
C ALA A 347 11.39 -20.95 12.88
N ILE A 348 10.87 -21.08 11.65
CA ILE A 348 11.72 -21.14 10.44
C ILE A 348 12.60 -19.90 10.30
N ILE A 349 12.10 -18.72 10.68
CA ILE A 349 12.86 -17.47 10.62
C ILE A 349 14.16 -17.59 11.43
N LEU A 350 14.10 -18.23 12.60
CA LEU A 350 15.19 -18.33 13.55
C LEU A 350 16.11 -19.54 13.32
N TYR A 351 15.55 -20.66 12.88
CA TYR A 351 16.23 -21.96 12.94
C TYR A 351 16.60 -22.56 11.57
N LYS A 352 16.17 -21.96 10.44
CA LYS A 352 16.42 -22.48 9.08
C LYS A 352 17.90 -22.76 8.74
N PHE A 353 18.84 -22.03 9.35
CA PHE A 353 20.26 -22.23 9.09
C PHE A 353 20.82 -23.53 9.67
N ASN A 354 20.12 -24.13 10.64
CA ASN A 354 20.60 -25.29 11.39
C ASN A 354 19.66 -26.49 11.31
N TYR A 355 18.39 -26.28 10.97
CA TYR A 355 17.33 -27.29 11.00
C TYR A 355 16.41 -27.16 9.79
N ASN A 356 15.98 -28.31 9.26
CA ASN A 356 15.13 -28.40 8.07
C ASN A 356 13.82 -29.16 8.30
N LYS A 357 13.52 -29.54 9.55
CA LYS A 357 12.26 -30.17 9.93
C LYS A 357 11.70 -29.55 11.20
N TYR A 358 10.38 -29.45 11.25
CA TYR A 358 9.66 -28.83 12.37
C TYR A 358 8.50 -29.73 12.79
N LEU A 359 8.53 -30.19 14.04
CA LEU A 359 7.43 -30.94 14.66
C LEU A 359 6.78 -30.05 15.71
N ILE A 360 5.56 -29.62 15.47
CA ILE A 360 4.78 -28.80 16.41
C ILE A 360 3.61 -29.63 16.91
N GLY A 361 3.49 -29.80 18.22
CA GLY A 361 2.40 -30.59 18.79
C GLY A 361 2.23 -30.39 20.28
N GLU A 362 1.17 -31.00 20.79
CA GLU A 362 0.87 -31.02 22.22
C GLU A 362 1.71 -32.10 22.92
N PRO A 363 2.01 -31.93 24.22
CA PRO A 363 2.65 -32.99 24.98
C PRO A 363 1.74 -34.22 25.02
N LYS A 364 2.35 -35.39 24.88
CA LYS A 364 1.64 -36.66 24.98
C LYS A 364 1.25 -36.90 26.45
N GLU A 365 -0.01 -36.67 26.76
CA GLU A 365 -0.61 -36.99 28.06
C GLU A 365 -1.46 -38.26 27.94
N VAL A 366 -1.47 -39.08 28.99
CA VAL A 366 -2.29 -40.30 29.03
C VAL A 366 -3.77 -39.89 29.03
N ASP A 367 -4.60 -40.58 28.24
CA ASP A 367 -6.05 -40.36 28.09
C ASP A 367 -6.50 -39.06 27.41
N LYS A 368 -5.60 -38.38 26.68
CA LYS A 368 -5.96 -37.19 25.90
C LYS A 368 -5.65 -37.38 24.42
N ASP A 369 -6.62 -37.01 23.59
CA ASP A 369 -6.40 -36.80 22.17
C ASP A 369 -5.35 -35.70 22.00
N PHE A 370 -4.36 -35.95 21.15
CA PHE A 370 -3.34 -34.97 20.83
C PHE A 370 -3.15 -34.86 19.33
N ILE A 371 -2.85 -33.64 18.89
CA ILE A 371 -2.54 -33.33 17.49
C ILE A 371 -1.10 -32.82 17.35
N ALA A 372 -0.45 -33.23 16.27
CA ALA A 372 0.86 -32.72 15.89
C ALA A 372 0.95 -32.51 14.38
N VAL A 373 1.76 -31.55 13.97
CA VAL A 373 2.06 -31.27 12.56
C VAL A 373 3.58 -31.37 12.37
N GLU A 374 3.99 -32.21 11.43
CA GLU A 374 5.36 -32.28 10.93
C GLU A 374 5.43 -31.53 9.61
N ILE A 375 6.33 -30.55 9.55
CA ILE A 375 6.47 -29.61 8.45
C ILE A 375 7.91 -29.64 7.94
N ASP A 376 8.09 -29.69 6.61
CA ASP A 376 9.40 -29.51 6.00
C ASP A 376 9.82 -28.04 6.07
N GLY A 377 11.06 -27.78 6.45
CA GLY A 377 11.63 -26.44 6.50
C GLY A 377 11.60 -25.75 5.14
N LYS A 378 11.71 -26.51 4.04
CA LYS A 378 11.61 -25.98 2.69
C LYS A 378 10.23 -25.36 2.42
N ASP A 379 9.16 -26.03 2.82
CA ASP A 379 7.80 -25.52 2.62
C ASP A 379 7.56 -24.26 3.46
N LEU A 380 8.09 -24.22 4.70
CA LEU A 380 8.05 -23.01 5.52
C LEU A 380 8.87 -21.86 4.93
N GLU A 381 10.00 -22.14 4.28
CA GLU A 381 10.77 -21.12 3.56
C GLU A 381 10.02 -20.59 2.33
N GLU A 382 9.39 -21.46 1.54
CA GLU A 382 8.53 -21.08 0.41
C GLU A 382 7.36 -20.21 0.90
N TYR A 383 6.79 -20.51 2.08
CA TYR A 383 5.76 -19.69 2.71
C TYR A 383 6.28 -18.32 3.14
N VAL A 384 7.45 -18.24 3.79
CA VAL A 384 8.09 -16.96 4.18
C VAL A 384 8.41 -16.11 2.94
N LYS A 385 8.69 -16.75 1.80
CA LYS A 385 8.90 -16.10 0.50
C LYS A 385 7.59 -15.80 -0.25
N GLU A 386 6.43 -15.98 0.38
CA GLU A 386 5.12 -15.76 -0.24
C GLU A 386 5.02 -16.45 -1.62
N GLU A 387 5.56 -17.66 -1.73
CA GLU A 387 5.46 -18.53 -2.92
C GLU A 387 4.32 -19.54 -2.75
N ILE A 388 3.96 -19.85 -1.51
CA ILE A 388 2.85 -20.74 -1.13
C ILE A 388 2.04 -20.13 0.01
N GLY A 389 0.79 -20.55 0.18
CA GLY A 389 -0.12 -20.10 1.24
C GLY A 389 -0.27 -21.08 2.40
N LEU A 390 -1.05 -20.70 3.42
CA LEU A 390 -1.34 -21.57 4.58
C LEU A 390 -2.08 -22.84 4.17
N TYR A 391 -2.95 -22.78 3.16
CA TYR A 391 -3.66 -23.95 2.65
C TYR A 391 -2.76 -24.89 1.85
N ASP A 392 -1.73 -24.38 1.16
CA ASP A 392 -0.69 -25.21 0.56
C ASP A 392 0.08 -25.95 1.65
N LEU A 393 0.48 -25.25 2.73
CA LEU A 393 1.11 -25.88 3.89
C LEU A 393 0.20 -26.94 4.53
N LEU A 394 -1.09 -26.67 4.68
CA LEU A 394 -2.01 -27.63 5.27
C LEU A 394 -2.11 -28.92 4.43
N ASN A 395 -2.12 -28.77 3.10
CA ASN A 395 -2.21 -29.88 2.14
C ASN A 395 -0.93 -30.71 2.05
N ASP A 396 0.23 -30.05 2.07
CA ASP A 396 1.53 -30.71 1.77
C ASP A 396 2.15 -31.35 3.03
N ASN A 397 1.73 -30.95 4.24
CA ASN A 397 2.34 -31.38 5.49
C ASN A 397 1.68 -32.60 6.15
N LYS A 398 2.44 -33.29 7.01
CA LYS A 398 1.94 -34.47 7.73
C LYS A 398 1.29 -34.04 9.03
N ILE A 399 -0.01 -34.32 9.16
CA ILE A 399 -0.75 -34.11 10.40
C ILE A 399 -0.92 -35.47 11.08
N PHE A 400 -0.75 -35.49 12.40
CA PHE A 400 -0.89 -36.67 13.23
C PHE A 400 -1.95 -36.44 14.30
N ILE A 401 -2.89 -37.36 14.43
CA ILE A 401 -3.82 -37.45 15.56
C ILE A 401 -3.52 -38.75 16.28
N ASN A 402 -3.17 -38.70 17.56
CA ASN A 402 -2.89 -39.90 18.35
C ASN A 402 -1.82 -40.82 17.73
N ASN A 403 -0.78 -40.25 17.11
CA ASN A 403 0.26 -40.91 16.30
C ASN A 403 -0.20 -41.54 14.98
N LYS A 404 -1.47 -41.39 14.59
CA LYS A 404 -1.95 -41.80 13.27
C LYS A 404 -1.85 -40.62 12.32
N LYS A 405 -1.15 -40.83 11.20
CA LYS A 405 -1.08 -39.84 10.14
C LYS A 405 -2.47 -39.70 9.51
N ILE A 406 -2.94 -38.46 9.38
CA ILE A 406 -4.12 -38.11 8.58
C ILE A 406 -3.66 -37.37 7.33
N GLU A 407 -4.48 -37.44 6.28
CA GLU A 407 -4.27 -36.71 5.03
C GLU A 407 -5.33 -35.61 4.95
N VAL A 408 -4.88 -34.38 4.67
CA VAL A 408 -5.78 -33.26 4.41
C VAL A 408 -5.63 -32.91 2.93
N SER A 409 -6.74 -32.99 2.20
CA SER A 409 -6.80 -32.59 0.80
C SER A 409 -7.58 -31.28 0.70
N VAL A 410 -6.99 -30.29 0.05
CA VAL A 410 -7.64 -29.00 -0.21
C VAL A 410 -8.07 -28.93 -1.67
N ASP A 411 -9.33 -28.55 -1.92
CA ASP A 411 -9.85 -28.25 -3.25
C ASP A 411 -9.46 -26.82 -3.65
N PHE A 412 -8.35 -26.71 -4.39
CA PHE A 412 -7.78 -25.41 -4.79
C PHE A 412 -8.58 -24.73 -5.92
N ASP A 413 -9.33 -25.49 -6.70
CA ASP A 413 -10.18 -24.93 -7.76
C ASP A 413 -11.37 -24.20 -7.12
N LYS A 414 -12.04 -24.86 -6.18
CA LYS A 414 -13.11 -24.23 -5.39
C LYS A 414 -12.61 -23.05 -4.56
N LEU A 415 -11.42 -23.15 -3.97
CA LEU A 415 -10.80 -22.02 -3.26
C LEU A 415 -10.55 -20.82 -4.18
N LYS A 416 -10.11 -21.07 -5.42
CA LYS A 416 -9.88 -20.03 -6.43
C LYS A 416 -11.19 -19.38 -6.89
N GLU A 417 -12.27 -20.15 -7.04
CA GLU A 417 -13.60 -19.60 -7.34
C GLU A 417 -14.11 -18.69 -6.21
N LEU A 418 -13.97 -19.11 -4.95
CA LEU A 418 -14.36 -18.30 -3.78
C LEU A 418 -13.56 -17.00 -3.69
N GLU A 419 -12.24 -17.05 -3.92
CA GLU A 419 -11.41 -15.85 -3.97
C GLU A 419 -11.75 -14.92 -5.15
N TYR A 420 -12.15 -15.47 -6.30
CA TYR A 420 -12.57 -14.67 -7.46
C TYR A 420 -13.88 -13.94 -7.21
N LEU A 421 -14.78 -14.55 -6.43
CA LEU A 421 -16.04 -13.96 -6.00
C LEU A 421 -15.85 -12.96 -4.84
N SER A 422 -14.75 -13.08 -4.09
CA SER A 422 -14.38 -12.10 -3.06
C SER A 422 -13.65 -10.90 -3.67
N THR A 423 -13.94 -9.69 -3.20
CA THR A 423 -13.13 -8.51 -3.48
C THR A 423 -11.89 -8.41 -2.59
N GLU A 424 -11.67 -9.41 -1.74
CA GLU A 424 -10.53 -9.47 -0.82
C GLU A 424 -9.26 -9.92 -1.54
N ARG A 425 -8.13 -9.73 -0.87
CA ARG A 425 -6.80 -10.03 -1.39
C ARG A 425 -6.66 -11.53 -1.69
N ARG A 426 -6.05 -11.84 -2.83
CA ARG A 426 -5.65 -13.21 -3.16
C ARG A 426 -4.44 -13.62 -2.33
N PHE A 427 -4.53 -14.76 -1.66
CA PHE A 427 -3.40 -15.32 -0.91
C PHE A 427 -2.33 -15.88 -1.86
N PRO A 428 -1.05 -15.89 -1.47
CA PRO A 428 0.00 -16.58 -2.22
C PRO A 428 -0.39 -18.04 -2.46
N LYS A 429 -0.07 -18.56 -3.65
CA LYS A 429 -0.36 -19.95 -4.03
C LYS A 429 0.81 -20.54 -4.76
N LYS A 430 1.07 -21.81 -4.46
CA LYS A 430 1.98 -22.64 -5.24
C LYS A 430 1.51 -22.66 -6.69
N LYS A 431 2.44 -22.47 -7.64
CA LYS A 431 2.13 -22.62 -9.06
C LYS A 431 1.78 -24.08 -9.32
N ARG A 432 0.56 -24.32 -9.80
CA ARG A 432 -0.02 -25.64 -10.05
C ARG A 432 -0.25 -25.85 -11.54
#